data_AF-A0A951CTF6-F1
#
_entry.id   AF-A0A951CTF6-F1
#
_cell.length_a   1.000
_cell.length_b   1.000
_cell.length_c   1.000
_cell.angle_alpha   90.00
_cell.angle_beta   90.00
_cell.angle_gamma   90.00
#
_symmetry.space_group_name_H-M   'P 1'
#
loop_
_entity.id
_entity.type
_entity.pdbx_description
1 polymer ?
#
loop_
_entity_poly.entity_id
_entity_poly.type
_entity_poly.pdbx_seq_one_letter_code
_entity_poly.pdbx_strand_id
1 'polypeptide(L)' 'MNASKRVESDSMGTIEVPADRYWGAQTQRSLIHFDIGEDTMPPELIRAFGVLKKASALVNRDLGKLDEDKTRLIAQAA' A
#
# COMPACT_ATOMS: atom_id res chain seq x y z
N MET A 1 16.03 1.29 -17.79
CA MET A 1 16.48 -0.02 -17.28
C MET A 1 15.23 -0.85 -17.03
N ASN A 2 15.12 -2.05 -17.61
CA ASN A 2 13.95 -2.91 -17.36
C ASN A 2 14.03 -3.45 -15.93
N ALA A 3 13.30 -2.84 -15.00
CA ALA A 3 13.12 -3.41 -13.68
C ALA A 3 12.47 -4.79 -13.82
N SER A 4 12.98 -5.78 -13.07
CA SER A 4 12.29 -7.07 -12.92
C SER A 4 10.85 -6.81 -12.49
N LYS A 5 9.90 -7.62 -12.97
CA LYS A 5 8.48 -7.47 -12.65
C LYS A 5 8.02 -8.66 -11.81
N ARG A 6 7.09 -8.41 -10.90
CA ARG A 6 6.37 -9.45 -10.15
C ARG A 6 4.91 -9.46 -10.58
N VAL A 7 4.27 -10.61 -10.47
CA VAL A 7 2.84 -10.74 -10.77
C VAL A 7 2.05 -10.59 -9.48
N GLU A 8 1.10 -9.67 -9.46
CA GLU A 8 0.16 -9.44 -8.37
C GLU A 8 -1.26 -9.73 -8.86
N SER A 9 -2.20 -9.99 -7.94
CA SER A 9 -3.61 -10.23 -8.27
C SER A 9 -4.57 -9.39 -7.43
N ASP A 10 -5.69 -9.02 -8.03
CA ASP A 10 -6.86 -8.46 -7.37
C ASP A 10 -8.14 -9.16 -7.90
N SER A 11 -9.32 -8.69 -7.52
CA SER A 11 -10.59 -9.26 -7.97
C SER A 11 -10.84 -9.14 -9.48
N MET A 12 -10.03 -8.35 -10.21
CA MET A 12 -10.10 -8.17 -11.66
C MET A 12 -9.09 -9.02 -12.42
N GLY A 13 -8.33 -9.88 -11.73
CA GLY A 13 -7.34 -10.78 -12.32
C GLY A 13 -5.90 -10.41 -11.96
N THR A 14 -4.94 -10.85 -12.77
CA THR A 14 -3.51 -10.62 -12.56
C THR A 14 -3.00 -9.37 -13.28
N ILE A 15 -1.93 -8.79 -12.76
CA ILE A 15 -1.23 -7.65 -13.37
C ILE A 15 0.26 -7.68 -13.01
N GLU A 16 1.12 -7.24 -13.93
CA GLU A 16 2.55 -7.09 -13.65
C GLU A 16 2.85 -5.77 -12.92
N VAL A 17 3.64 -5.85 -11.86
CA VAL A 17 4.07 -4.71 -11.05
C VAL A 17 5.60 -4.66 -11.00
N PRO A 18 6.25 -3.48 -11.12
CA PRO A 18 7.70 -3.38 -10.95
C PRO A 18 8.15 -3.94 -9.60
N ALA A 19 9.16 -4.81 -9.59
CA ALA A 19 9.61 -5.52 -8.39
C ALA A 19 10.35 -4.61 -7.39
N ASP A 20 10.81 -3.44 -7.83
CA ASP A 20 11.47 -2.41 -7.02
C ASP A 20 10.48 -1.47 -6.30
N ARG A 21 9.17 -1.73 -6.40
CA ARG A 21 8.11 -0.85 -5.87
C ARG A 21 7.23 -1.59 -4.88
N TYR A 22 6.84 -0.90 -3.80
CA TYR A 22 6.06 -1.50 -2.71
C TYR A 22 4.55 -1.61 -2.97
N TRP A 23 3.99 -0.92 -3.96
CA TRP A 23 2.54 -0.96 -4.23
C TRP A 23 2.13 -2.25 -4.93
N GLY A 24 0.86 -2.66 -4.83
CA GLY A 24 0.33 -3.91 -5.41
C GLY A 24 -0.56 -3.72 -6.66
N ALA A 25 -1.37 -4.75 -6.95
CA ALA A 25 -2.22 -4.81 -8.14
C ALA A 25 -3.17 -3.62 -8.30
N GLN A 26 -3.89 -3.24 -7.23
CA GLN A 26 -4.89 -2.17 -7.29
C GLN A 26 -4.26 -0.81 -7.62
N THR A 27 -3.13 -0.47 -7.01
CA THR A 27 -2.39 0.77 -7.32
C THR A 27 -1.85 0.74 -8.76
N GLN A 28 -1.28 -0.39 -9.19
CA GLN A 28 -0.79 -0.53 -10.56
C GLN A 28 -1.91 -0.34 -11.59
N ARG A 29 -3.09 -0.91 -11.31
CA ARG A 29 -4.27 -0.74 -12.16
C ARG A 29 -4.76 0.70 -12.16
N SER A 30 -4.78 1.36 -11.00
CA SER A 30 -5.15 2.78 -10.89
C SER A 30 -4.24 3.68 -11.72
N LEU A 31 -2.92 3.44 -11.69
CA LEU A 31 -1.94 4.18 -12.51
C LEU A 31 -2.20 4.08 -14.02
N ILE A 32 -2.78 2.98 -14.51
CA ILE A 32 -3.10 2.79 -15.93
C ILE A 32 -4.39 3.54 -16.31
N HIS A 33 -5.39 3.57 -15.41
CA HIS A 33 -6.73 4.08 -15.74
C HIS A 33 -6.91 5.56 -15.40
N PHE A 34 -6.12 6.09 -14.48
CA PHE A 34 -6.24 7.46 -13.98
C PHE A 34 -4.93 8.25 -14.17
N ASP A 35 -4.32 8.11 -15.35
CA ASP A 35 -3.14 8.86 -15.77
C ASP A 35 -3.55 10.21 -16.39
N ILE A 36 -3.91 11.16 -15.52
CA ILE A 36 -4.49 12.46 -15.91
C ILE A 36 -3.74 13.58 -15.16
N GLY A 37 -3.11 14.48 -15.92
CA GLY A 37 -2.35 15.59 -15.36
C GLY A 37 -0.99 15.16 -14.78
N GLU A 38 -0.34 16.08 -14.06
CA GLU A 38 0.96 15.85 -13.42
C GLU A 38 0.91 15.97 -11.89
N ASP A 39 -0.25 16.35 -11.35
CA ASP A 39 -0.46 16.48 -9.92
C ASP A 39 -0.44 15.10 -9.24
N THR A 40 0.33 15.00 -8.15
CA THR A 40 0.40 13.79 -7.33
C THR A 40 -0.13 14.07 -5.93
N MET A 41 -0.44 13.00 -5.18
CA MET A 41 -0.92 13.14 -3.81
C MET A 41 0.11 13.91 -2.96
N PRO A 42 -0.32 14.96 -2.22
CA PRO A 42 0.59 15.73 -1.39
C PRO A 42 1.32 14.86 -0.36
N PRO A 43 2.64 15.05 -0.14
CA PRO A 43 3.39 14.28 0.84
C PRO A 43 2.81 14.31 2.26
N GLU A 44 2.16 15.41 2.64
CA GLU A 44 1.48 15.59 3.93
C GLU A 44 0.35 14.57 4.10
N LEU A 45 -0.42 14.34 3.03
CA LEU A 45 -1.52 13.39 3.02
C LEU A 45 -1.00 11.96 3.12
N ILE A 46 0.10 11.64 2.42
CA ILE A 46 0.76 10.34 2.49
C ILE A 46 1.27 10.06 3.92
N ARG A 47 1.90 11.05 4.57
CA ARG A 47 2.32 10.95 5.97
C ARG A 47 1.14 10.75 6.92
N ALA A 48 0.03 11.46 6.69
CA ALA A 48 -1.19 11.29 7.46
C ALA A 48 -1.77 9.87 7.34
N PHE A 49 -1.68 9.25 6.16
CA PHE A 49 -2.05 7.84 5.99
C PHE A 49 -1.19 6.89 6.82
N GLY A 50 0.13 7.11 6.92
CA GLY A 50 1.02 6.35 7.81
C GLY A 50 0.55 6.41 9.27
N VAL A 51 0.34 7.63 9.79
CA VAL A 51 -0.19 7.85 11.15
C VAL A 51 -1.53 7.14 11.36
N LEU A 52 -2.47 7.29 10.41
CA LEU A 52 -3.78 6.65 10.46
C LEU A 52 -3.65 5.13 10.54
N LYS A 53 -2.81 4.51 9.69
CA LYS A 53 -2.67 3.05 9.64
C LYS A 53 -1.93 2.49 10.86
N LYS A 54 -0.93 3.21 11.38
CA LYS A 54 -0.27 2.87 12.65
C LYS A 54 -1.26 2.88 13.81
N ALA A 55 -2.01 3.96 13.98
CA ALA A 55 -3.03 4.06 15.02
C ALA A 55 -4.09 2.97 14.90
N SER A 56 -4.57 2.71 13.68
CA SER A 56 -5.54 1.65 13.40
C SER A 56 -5.03 0.27 13.79
N ALA A 57 -3.76 -0.03 13.49
CA ALA A 57 -3.15 -1.32 13.85
C ALA A 57 -3.08 -1.51 15.37
N LEU A 58 -2.62 -0.49 16.11
CA LEU A 58 -2.52 -0.51 17.57
C LEU A 58 -3.90 -0.72 18.22
N VAL A 59 -4.91 0.06 17.79
CA VAL A 59 -6.28 -0.08 18.33
C VAL A 59 -6.87 -1.46 17.99
N ASN A 60 -6.64 -1.99 16.78
CA ASN A 60 -7.12 -3.32 16.43
C ASN A 60 -6.47 -4.42 17.27
N ARG A 61 -5.19 -4.29 17.63
CA ARG A 61 -4.53 -5.20 18.57
C ARG A 61 -5.17 -5.12 19.95
N ASP A 62 -5.38 -3.92 20.47
CA ASP A 62 -5.96 -3.71 21.81
C ASP A 62 -7.39 -4.25 21.90
N LEU A 63 -8.13 -4.26 20.78
CA LEU A 63 -9.44 -4.89 20.63
C LEU A 63 -9.40 -6.41 20.36
N GLY A 64 -8.22 -7.02 20.31
CA GLY A 64 -8.05 -8.45 20.02
C GLY A 64 -8.37 -8.84 18.57
N LYS A 65 -8.37 -7.89 17.63
CA LYS A 65 -8.69 -8.10 16.20
C LYS A 65 -7.45 -8.30 15.33
N LEU A 66 -6.26 -8.05 15.85
CA LEU A 66 -5.00 -8.15 15.12
C LEU A 66 -3.89 -8.73 16.01
N ASP A 67 -3.19 -9.74 15.50
CA ASP A 67 -2.09 -10.40 16.21
C ASP A 67 -0.93 -9.42 16.49
N GLU A 68 -0.19 -9.64 17.59
CA GLU A 68 0.94 -8.81 18.02
C GLU A 68 2.00 -8.66 16.91
N ASP A 69 2.38 -9.78 16.26
CA ASP A 69 3.43 -9.78 15.22
C ASP A 69 3.04 -8.93 14.00
N LYS A 70 1.79 -9.07 13.54
CA LYS A 70 1.26 -8.27 12.43
C LYS A 70 1.18 -6.80 12.82
N THR A 71 0.73 -6.52 14.05
CA THR A 71 0.65 -5.16 14.58
C THR A 71 2.03 -4.50 14.59
N ARG A 72 3.04 -5.19 15.09
CA ARG A 72 4.43 -4.70 15.15
C ARG A 72 4.96 -4.38 13.74
N LEU A 73 4.76 -5.27 12.78
CA LEU A 73 5.24 -5.07 11.40
C LEU A 73 4.50 -3.93 10.71
N ILE A 74 3.18 -3.83 10.85
CA ILE A 74 2.40 -2.73 10.27
C ILE A 74 2.79 -1.39 10.90
N ALA A 75 2.92 -1.33 12.22
CA ALA A 75 3.27 -0.10 12.94
C ALA A 75 4.71 0.37 12.71
N GLN A 76 5.61 -0.55 12.30
CA GLN A 76 6.99 -0.23 11.91
C GLN A 76 7.06 0.32 10.48
N ALA A 77 6.24 -0.22 9.57
CA ALA A 77 6.20 0.20 8.18
C ALA A 77 5.38 1.48 7.93
N ALA A 78 4.43 1.78 8.82
CA ALA A 78 3.52 2.93 8.76
C ALA A 78 4.10 4.19 9.43
#